data_AF-A0A7S8EPX4-F1
#
_entry.id   AF-A0A7S8EPX4-F1
#
_cell.length_a   1.000
_cell.length_b   1.000
_cell.length_c   1.000
_cell.angle_alpha   90.00
_cell.angle_beta   90.00
_cell.angle_gamma   90.00
#
_symmetry.space_group_name_H-M   'P 1'
#
loop_
_entity.id
_entity.type
_entity.pdbx_description
1 polymer ?
#
loop_
_entity_poly.entity_id
_entity_poly.type
_entity_poly.pdbx_seq_one_letter_code
_entity_poly.pdbx_strand_id
1 'polypeptide(L)' 'MTTIQKPTFRQVAEQYIDSRKTVATPISTAHALLALKSAMPNCALSDPELVNLVIELAVQRGRSVHFDVPAARASGI' A
#
# COMPACT_ATOMS: atom_id res chain seq x y z
N MET A 1 -4.41 -2.90 30.99
CA MET A 1 -5.49 -2.72 29.98
C MET A 1 -4.84 -2.42 28.65
N THR A 2 -4.53 -3.44 27.86
CA THR A 2 -4.00 -3.28 26.51
C THR A 2 -5.19 -2.91 25.62
N THR A 3 -5.33 -1.63 25.29
CA THR A 3 -6.24 -1.20 24.23
C THR A 3 -5.78 -1.89 22.95
N ILE A 4 -6.57 -2.85 22.47
CA ILE A 4 -6.42 -3.43 21.14
C ILE A 4 -6.80 -2.29 20.18
N GLN A 5 -5.84 -1.41 19.88
CA GLN A 5 -5.99 -0.44 18.81
C GLN A 5 -6.15 -1.25 17.52
N LYS A 6 -7.27 -1.03 16.83
CA LYS A 6 -7.48 -1.54 15.48
C LYS A 6 -6.26 -1.07 14.65
N PRO A 7 -5.52 -1.98 13.99
CA PRO A 7 -4.31 -1.58 13.29
C PRO A 7 -4.67 -0.52 12.26
N THR A 8 -3.92 0.58 12.26
CA THR A 8 -4.12 1.67 11.30
C THR A 8 -3.67 1.22 9.91
N PHE A 9 -4.17 1.87 8.85
CA PHE A 9 -3.73 1.59 7.46
C PHE A 9 -2.23 1.63 7.28
N ARG A 10 -1.58 2.56 7.98
CA ARG A 10 -0.12 2.65 8.03
C ARG A 10 0.53 1.38 8.57
N GLN A 11 0.04 0.84 9.68
CA GLN A 11 0.62 -0.38 10.28
C GLN A 11 0.46 -1.60 9.37
N VAL A 12 -0.69 -1.73 8.70
CA VAL A 12 -0.92 -2.84 7.75
C VAL A 12 -0.03 -2.69 6.51
N ALA A 13 0.15 -1.46 6.01
CA ALA A 13 1.05 -1.18 4.90
C ALA A 13 2.52 -1.42 5.28
N GLU A 14 2.94 -0.99 6.47
CA GLU A 14 4.27 -1.27 7.01
C GLU A 14 4.50 -2.78 7.14
N GLN A 15 3.55 -3.52 7.70
CA GLN A 15 3.63 -4.97 7.84
C GLN A 15 3.69 -5.67 6.46
N TYR A 16 2.95 -5.18 5.48
CA TYR A 16 3.00 -5.69 4.11
C TYR A 16 4.37 -5.47 3.46
N ILE A 17 4.97 -4.29 3.62
CA ILE A 17 6.32 -3.97 3.11
C ILE A 17 7.38 -4.81 3.83
N ASP A 18 7.26 -4.97 5.15
CA ASP A 18 8.20 -5.73 5.97
C ASP A 18 8.13 -7.25 5.70
N SER A 19 6.91 -7.77 5.47
CA SER A 19 6.69 -9.18 5.10
C SER A 19 7.37 -9.57 3.79
N ARG A 20 7.60 -8.61 2.88
CA ARG A 20 8.39 -8.83 1.67
C ARG A 20 9.89 -8.75 2.00
N LYS A 21 10.39 -9.81 2.63
CA LYS A 21 11.80 -9.97 3.03
C LYS A 21 12.80 -9.85 1.88
N THR A 22 12.40 -10.12 0.65
CA THR A 22 13.28 -10.09 -0.52
C THR A 22 13.37 -8.69 -1.11
N VAL A 23 14.53 -8.05 -0.99
CA VAL A 23 14.81 -6.71 -1.56
C VAL A 23 14.74 -6.72 -3.10
N ALA A 24 14.92 -7.89 -3.71
CA ALA A 24 14.93 -8.07 -5.16
C ALA A 24 13.55 -7.89 -5.83
N THR A 25 12.44 -8.01 -5.10
CA THR A 25 11.10 -7.87 -5.67
C THR A 25 10.55 -6.47 -5.39
N PRO A 26 10.29 -5.64 -6.43
CA PRO A 26 9.70 -4.34 -6.23
C PRO A 26 8.27 -4.47 -5.67
N ILE A 27 7.85 -3.47 -4.89
CA ILE A 27 6.49 -3.38 -4.35
C ILE A 27 5.57 -2.90 -5.46
N SER A 28 4.74 -3.78 -6.04
CA SER A 28 3.73 -3.36 -7.01
C SER A 28 2.58 -2.65 -6.31
N THR A 29 2.26 -1.43 -6.73
CA THR A 29 1.18 -0.61 -6.16
C THR A 29 -0.20 -1.26 -6.31
N ALA A 30 -0.49 -1.92 -7.44
CA ALA A 30 -1.73 -2.66 -7.64
C ALA A 30 -1.87 -3.84 -6.65
N HIS A 31 -0.81 -4.62 -6.45
CA HIS A 31 -0.82 -5.68 -5.43
C HIS A 31 -0.91 -5.12 -4.01
N ALA A 32 -0.25 -4.01 -3.72
CA ALA A 32 -0.32 -3.37 -2.41
C ALA A 32 -1.74 -2.90 -2.11
N LEU A 33 -2.42 -2.27 -3.07
CA LEU A 33 -3.82 -1.89 -2.96
C LEU A 33 -4.72 -3.11 -2.69
N LEU A 34 -4.59 -4.18 -3.49
CA LEU A 34 -5.39 -5.39 -3.31
C LEU A 34 -5.17 -6.02 -1.93
N ALA A 35 -3.92 -6.09 -1.48
CA ALA A 35 -3.58 -6.61 -0.15
C ALA A 35 -4.15 -5.74 0.97
N LEU A 36 -4.06 -4.41 0.84
CA LEU A 36 -4.59 -3.45 1.81
C LEU A 36 -6.12 -3.49 1.88
N LYS A 37 -6.80 -3.52 0.73
CA LYS A 37 -8.28 -3.62 0.66
C LYS A 37 -8.77 -4.98 1.15
N SER A 38 -8.01 -6.05 0.95
CA SER A 38 -8.32 -7.37 1.50
C SER A 38 -8.15 -7.42 3.01
N ALA A 39 -7.09 -6.80 3.54
CA ALA A 39 -6.83 -6.72 4.98
C ALA A 39 -7.82 -5.76 5.68
N MET A 40 -8.27 -4.72 4.99
CA MET A 40 -9.23 -3.75 5.51
C MET A 40 -10.26 -3.34 4.44
N PRO A 41 -11.37 -4.10 4.33
CA PRO A 41 -12.42 -3.84 3.36
C PRO A 41 -13.24 -2.56 3.67
N ASN A 42 -13.24 -2.08 4.91
CA ASN A 42 -13.92 -0.86 5.33
C ASN A 42 -12.99 0.37 5.32
N CYS A 43 -12.14 0.48 4.30
CA CYS A 43 -11.28 1.65 4.15
C CYS A 43 -12.10 2.85 3.67
N ALA A 44 -12.01 3.99 4.38
CA ALA A 44 -12.57 5.26 3.92
C ALA A 44 -11.63 6.04 2.98
N LEU A 45 -10.40 5.57 2.78
CA LEU A 45 -9.41 6.21 1.91
C LEU A 45 -9.63 5.79 0.45
N SER A 46 -9.43 6.75 -0.45
CA SER A 46 -9.48 6.50 -1.90
C SER A 46 -8.24 5.71 -2.35
N ASP A 47 -8.35 4.96 -3.45
CA ASP A 47 -7.23 4.22 -4.03
C ASP A 47 -5.94 5.08 -4.24
N PRO A 48 -5.96 6.33 -4.72
CA PRO A 48 -4.75 7.17 -4.83
C PRO A 48 -4.11 7.51 -3.48
N GLU A 49 -4.90 7.76 -2.43
CA GLU A 49 -4.38 8.05 -1.08
C GLU A 49 -3.65 6.82 -0.51
N LEU A 50 -4.22 5.63 -0.73
CA LEU A 50 -3.62 4.37 -0.32
C LEU A 50 -2.31 4.09 -1.09
N VAL A 51 -2.29 4.38 -2.39
CA VAL A 51 -1.08 4.24 -3.21
C VAL A 51 0.00 5.19 -2.74
N ASN A 52 -0.35 6.46 -2.47
CA ASN A 52 0.61 7.45 -2.00
C ASN A 52 1.24 7.03 -0.65
N LEU A 53 0.43 6.55 0.29
CA LEU A 53 0.91 6.04 1.58
C LEU A 53 1.89 4.86 1.40
N VAL A 54 1.59 3.92 0.49
CA VAL A 54 2.47 2.79 0.20
C VAL A 54 3.79 3.26 -0.41
N ILE A 55 3.75 4.23 -1.33
CA ILE A 55 4.95 4.80 -1.96
C ILE A 55 5.82 5.47 -0.90
N GLU A 56 5.25 6.33 -0.06
CA GLU A 56 5.99 7.01 1.00
C GLU A 56 6.66 6.01 1.94
N LEU A 57 5.93 4.99 2.39
CA LEU A 57 6.48 3.95 3.27
C LEU A 57 7.57 3.11 2.58
N ALA A 58 7.39 2.77 1.31
CA ALA A 58 8.39 2.02 0.55
C ALA A 58 9.67 2.84 0.35
N VAL A 59 9.54 4.13 0.02
CA VAL A 59 10.68 5.06 -0.10
C VAL A 59 11.40 5.22 1.23
N GLN A 60 10.68 5.43 2.34
CA GLN A 60 11.27 5.49 3.68
C GLN A 60 12.03 4.22 4.07
N ARG A 61 11.59 3.06 3.59
CA ARG A 61 12.24 1.76 3.83
C ARG A 61 13.30 1.39 2.79
N GLY A 62 13.63 2.29 1.85
CA GLY A 62 14.62 2.05 0.80
C GLY A 62 14.22 0.94 -0.18
N ARG A 63 12.92 0.74 -0.39
CA ARG A 63 12.38 -0.30 -1.29
C ARG A 63 11.99 0.29 -2.63
N SER A 64 12.27 -0.45 -3.70
CA SER A 64 11.80 -0.10 -5.04
C SER A 64 10.29 -0.34 -5.16
N VAL A 65 9.59 0.63 -5.75
CA VAL A 65 8.15 0.56 -6.02
C VAL A 65 7.93 0.39 -7.52
N HIS A 66 7.09 -0.56 -7.91
CA HIS A 66 6.63 -0.71 -9.28
C HIS A 66 5.23 -0.11 -9.40
N PHE A 67 5.09 0.90 -10.23
CA PHE A 67 3.82 1.57 -10.47
C PHE A 67 3.03 0.76 -11.49
N ASP A 68 2.25 -0.20 -10.98
CA ASP A 68 1.44 -1.12 -11.78
C ASP A 68 -0.04 -0.71 -11.83
N VAL A 69 -0.45 0.24 -10.97
CA VAL A 69 -1.78 0.84 -11.14
C VAL A 69 -1.77 1.50 -12.51
N PRO A 70 -2.66 1.11 -13.44
CA PRO A 70 -2.81 1.87 -14.65
C PRO A 70 -3.12 3.28 -14.19
N ALA A 71 -2.27 4.24 -14.57
CA ALA A 71 -2.70 5.62 -14.62
C ALA A 71 -4.06 5.52 -15.31
N ALA A 72 -5.14 5.79 -14.57
CA ALA A 72 -6.42 5.93 -15.20
C ALA A 72 -6.17 7.03 -16.22
N ARG A 73 -5.92 6.62 -17.47
CA ARG A 73 -5.99 7.48 -18.64
C ARG A 73 -7.29 8.23 -18.37
N ALA A 74 -7.26 9.55 -18.23
CA ALA A 74 -7.12 10.38 -19.39
C ALA A 74 -7.90 9.77 -20.59
N SER A 75 -9.10 9.27 -20.33
CA SER A 75 -10.23 9.48 -21.25
C SER A 75 -10.63 10.94 -21.00
N GLY A 76 -10.33 11.91 -21.85
CA GLY A 76 -10.01 11.76 -23.26
C GLY A 76 -11.22 11.17 -23.99
N ILE A 77 -12.38 11.84 -23.92
CA ILE A 77 -13.05 12.59 -25.01
C ILE A 77 -13.98 13.60 -24.35
#